data_AF-A0A953TQA5-F1
#
_entry.id   AF-A0A953TQA5-F1
#
_cell.length_a   1.000
_cell.length_b   1.000
_cell.length_c   1.000
_cell.angle_alpha   90.00
_cell.angle_beta   90.00
_cell.angle_gamma   90.00
#
_symmetry.space_group_name_H-M   'P 1'
#
loop_
_entity.id
_entity.type
_entity.pdbx_description
1 polymer ?
#
loop_
_entity_poly.entity_id
_entity_poly.type
_entity_poly.pdbx_seq_one_letter_code
_entity_poly.pdbx_strand_id
1 'polypeptide(L)' 'MAADPHPPTEESPLLHQFKNHLAIVVGFCDLLLHEIADADPKHADVAEMRKAAEAAMALLPELSRRLR' A
#
# COMPACT_ATOMS: atom_id res chain seq x y z
N MET A 1 -31.06 28.56 2.82
CA MET A 1 -30.20 27.54 3.44
C MET A 1 -29.34 26.97 2.34
N ALA A 2 -28.02 27.10 2.48
CA ALA A 2 -27.05 26.78 1.45
C ALA A 2 -27.15 25.30 1.05
N ALA A 3 -27.17 25.04 -0.26
CA ALA A 3 -26.83 23.73 -0.78
C ALA A 3 -25.33 23.54 -0.53
N ASP A 4 -24.99 22.55 0.27
CA ASP A 4 -23.62 22.15 0.57
C ASP A 4 -23.09 21.37 -0.64
N PRO A 5 -22.13 21.88 -1.45
CA PRO A 5 -21.62 21.16 -2.60
C PRO A 5 -20.26 20.59 -2.24
N HIS A 6 -20.24 19.47 -1.53
CA HIS A 6 -19.05 18.62 -1.52
C HIS A 6 -19.44 17.14 -1.54
N PRO A 7 -19.53 16.51 -2.72
CA PRO A 7 -19.50 15.06 -2.74
C PRO A 7 -18.14 14.62 -2.18
N PRO A 8 -18.09 13.61 -1.30
CA PRO A 8 -16.82 13.04 -0.90
C PRO A 8 -16.10 12.62 -2.19
N THR A 9 -14.84 13.01 -2.35
CA THR A 9 -13.97 12.40 -3.35
C THR A 9 -13.91 10.91 -3.07
N GLU A 10 -14.81 10.14 -3.68
CA GLU A 10 -14.81 8.69 -3.63
C GLU A 10 -13.58 8.24 -4.42
N GLU A 11 -12.46 8.07 -3.70
CA GLU A 11 -11.35 7.28 -4.23
C GLU A 11 -11.95 5.93 -4.67
N SER A 12 -11.62 5.51 -5.89
CA SER A 12 -12.23 4.33 -6.52
C SER A 12 -12.24 3.17 -5.52
N PRO A 13 -13.38 2.48 -5.31
CA PRO A 13 -13.45 1.33 -4.40
C PRO A 13 -12.35 0.29 -4.67
N LEU A 14 -11.93 0.16 -5.93
CA LEU A 14 -10.80 -0.68 -6.35
C LEU A 14 -9.46 -0.17 -5.82
N LEU A 15 -9.20 1.15 -5.87
CA LEU A 15 -7.98 1.75 -5.33
C LEU A 15 -7.90 1.60 -3.82
N HIS A 16 -9.01 1.78 -3.11
CA HIS A 16 -9.09 1.53 -1.68
C HIS A 16 -8.76 0.07 -1.33
N GLN A 17 -9.35 -0.90 -2.04
CA GLN A 17 -9.05 -2.31 -1.83
C GLN A 17 -7.58 -2.64 -2.15
N PHE A 18 -7.04 -2.07 -3.22
CA PHE A 18 -5.65 -2.26 -3.61
C PHE A 18 -4.68 -1.71 -2.55
N LYS A 19 -4.94 -0.50 -2.05
CA LYS A 19 -4.19 0.11 -0.93
C LYS A 19 -4.24 -0.77 0.32
N ASN A 20 -5.41 -1.32 0.65
CA ASN A 20 -5.59 -2.19 1.80
C ASN A 20 -4.73 -3.46 1.68
N HIS A 21 -4.72 -4.12 0.52
CA HIS A 21 -3.89 -5.30 0.30
C HIS A 21 -2.38 -4.98 0.40
N LEU A 22 -1.93 -3.86 -0.17
CA LEU A 22 -0.52 -3.45 -0.05
C LEU A 22 -0.14 -3.15 1.40
N ALA A 23 -1.01 -2.50 2.18
CA ALA A 23 -0.77 -2.25 3.59
C ALA A 23 -0.64 -3.56 4.39
N ILE A 24 -1.49 -4.56 4.09
CA ILE A 24 -1.40 -5.90 4.69
C ILE A 24 -0.05 -6.56 4.34
N VAL A 25 0.36 -6.52 3.07
CA VAL A 25 1.64 -7.09 2.63
C VAL A 25 2.81 -6.45 3.36
N VAL A 26 2.83 -5.11 3.46
CA VAL A 26 3.89 -4.41 4.21
C VAL A 26 3.91 -4.82 5.67
N GLY A 27 2.75 -4.86 6.33
CA GLY A 27 2.66 -5.26 7.74
C GLY A 27 3.16 -6.68 8.02
N PHE A 28 2.87 -7.64 7.13
CA PHE A 28 3.44 -8.99 7.25
C PHE A 28 4.93 -9.01 6.97
N CYS A 29 5.43 -8.23 6.01
CA CYS A 29 6.86 -8.13 5.76
C CYS A 29 7.59 -7.55 6.98
N ASP A 30 7.02 -6.52 7.64
CA ASP A 30 7.57 -5.96 8.88
C ASP A 30 7.64 -7.01 10.00
N LEU A 31 6.57 -7.79 10.19
CA LEU A 31 6.54 -8.87 11.18
C LEU A 31 7.61 -9.93 10.88
N LEU A 32 7.71 -10.37 9.63
CA LEU A 32 8.66 -11.40 9.22
C LEU A 32 10.11 -10.92 9.34
N LEU A 33 10.41 -9.67 8.97
CA LEU A 33 11.75 -9.10 9.15
C LEU A 33 12.14 -8.99 10.63
N HIS A 34 11.15 -8.81 11.51
CA HIS A 34 11.41 -8.80 12.95
C HIS A 34 11.72 -10.21 13.50
N GLU A 35 11.17 -11.26 12.89
CA GLU A 35 11.33 -12.66 13.34
C GLU A 35 12.50 -13.39 12.69
N ILE A 36 12.88 -13.01 11.46
CA ILE A 36 13.97 -13.63 10.71
C ILE A 36 15.30 -12.98 11.11
N ALA A 37 16.33 -13.79 11.36
CA ALA A 37 17.66 -13.27 11.63
C ALA A 37 18.27 -12.59 10.38
N ASP A 38 18.98 -11.48 10.55
CA ASP A 38 19.61 -10.71 9.46
C ASP A 38 20.51 -11.54 8.53
N ALA A 39 21.11 -12.61 9.04
CA ALA A 39 22.00 -13.49 8.28
C ALA A 39 21.25 -14.56 7.46
N ASP A 40 19.94 -14.72 7.64
CA ASP A 40 19.13 -15.66 6.86
C ASP A 40 18.88 -15.06 5.46
N PRO A 41 19.16 -15.80 4.37
CA PRO A 41 18.86 -15.35 3.01
C PRO A 41 17.41 -14.87 2.81
N LYS A 42 16.45 -15.45 3.53
CA LYS A 42 15.04 -15.05 3.46
C LYS A 42 14.81 -13.63 3.98
N HIS A 43 15.66 -13.12 4.87
CA HIS A 43 15.55 -11.75 5.35
C HIS A 43 15.69 -10.76 4.18
N ALA A 44 16.67 -11.00 3.29
CA ALA A 44 16.86 -10.18 2.10
C ALA A 44 15.67 -10.26 1.14
N ASP A 45 15.12 -11.46 0.94
CA ASP A 45 13.94 -11.66 0.08
C ASP A 45 12.72 -10.88 0.62
N VAL A 46 12.43 -10.99 1.92
CA VAL A 46 11.32 -10.28 2.55
C VAL A 46 11.54 -8.76 2.52
N ALA A 47 12.79 -8.30 2.69
CA ALA A 47 13.12 -6.88 2.61
C ALA A 47 12.83 -6.30 1.21
N GLU A 48 13.14 -7.04 0.15
CA GLU A 48 12.81 -6.63 -1.22
C GLU A 48 11.30 -6.68 -1.49
N MET A 49 10.57 -7.67 -0.95
CA MET A 49 9.10 -7.70 -1.02
C MET A 49 8.47 -6.46 -0.37
N ARG A 50 8.93 -6.10 0.82
CA ARG A 50 8.50 -4.90 1.56
C ARG A 50 8.70 -3.65 0.73
N LYS A 51 9.91 -3.47 0.19
CA LYS A 51 10.29 -2.33 -0.65
C LYS A 51 9.44 -2.24 -1.91
N ALA A 52 9.15 -3.37 -2.56
CA ALA A 52 8.28 -3.40 -3.73
C ALA A 52 6.84 -2.99 -3.39
N ALA A 53 6.30 -3.45 -2.25
CA ALA A 53 4.97 -3.06 -1.79
C ALA A 53 4.88 -1.57 -1.43
N GLU A 54 5.90 -1.01 -0.78
CA GLU A 54 5.99 0.43 -0.50
C GLU A 54 6.07 1.26 -1.80
N ALA A 55 6.88 0.83 -2.76
CA ALA A 55 6.95 1.47 -4.07
C ALA A 55 5.60 1.44 -4.79
N ALA A 56 4.88 0.31 -4.74
CA ALA A 56 3.54 0.20 -5.31
C ALA A 56 2.54 1.15 -4.62
N MET A 57 2.60 1.30 -3.29
CA MET A 57 1.76 2.26 -2.58
C MET A 57 2.06 3.70 -2.99
N ALA A 58 3.33 4.05 -3.22
CA ALA A 58 3.72 5.38 -3.66
C ALA A 58 3.21 5.73 -5.07
N LEU A 59 2.90 4.73 -5.90
CA LEU A 59 2.33 4.91 -7.23
C LEU A 59 0.80 5.11 -7.22
N LEU A 60 0.11 4.78 -6.11
CA LEU A 60 -1.35 4.86 -6.04
C LEU A 60 -1.94 6.25 -6.29
N PRO A 61 -1.36 7.36 -5.79
CA PRO A 61 -1.88 8.70 -6.09
C PRO A 61 -1.84 9.02 -7.58
N GLU A 62 -0.78 8.62 -8.29
CA GLU A 62 -0.66 8.80 -9.73
C GLU A 62 -1.66 7.92 -10.48
N LEU A 63 -1.81 6.66 -10.06
CA LEU A 63 -2.80 5.76 -10.63
C LEU A 63 -4.23 6.30 -10.43
N SER A 64 -4.53 6.87 -9.26
CA SER A 64 -5.80 7.53 -8.96
C SER A 64 -6.09 8.70 -9.89
N ARG A 65 -5.08 9.53 -10.20
CA ARG A 65 -5.23 10.65 -11.14
C ARG A 65 -5.55 10.16 -12.56
N ARG A 66 -4.97 9.03 -12.98
CA ARG A 66 -5.14 8.48 -14.34
C ARG A 66 -6.42 7.69 -14.56
N LEU A 67 -7.03 7.18 -13.49
CA LEU A 67 -8.28 6.41 -13.55
C LEU A 67 -9.54 7.28 -13.37
N ARG A 68 -9.39 8.59 -13.17
CA ARG A 68 -10.49 9.56 -13.13
C ARG A 68 -10.89 10.04 -14.52
#